data_AF-A0A087TEE4-F1
#
_entry.id   AF-A0A087TEE4-F1
#
_cell.length_a   1.000
_cell.length_b   1.000
_cell.length_c   1.000
_cell.angle_alpha   90.00
_cell.angle_beta   90.00
_cell.angle_gamma   90.00
#
_symmetry.space_group_name_H-M   'P 1'
#
loop_
_entity.id
_entity.type
_entity.pdbx_description
1 polymer ?
#
loop_
_entity_poly.entity_id
_entity_poly.type
_entity_poly.pdbx_seq_one_letter_code
_entity_poly.pdbx_strand_id
1 'polypeptide(L)'
;MLVVAHSDGRLPLHGYASLTVRLIDQNDNSPSFSQEHYVSSVWEGNNKGTFVTQVTASDEDQNGNGIVIYQIIEGNHDNAFIIDPPFSGIVKTNIVLDREIRDTYHLTIIATDDGTPQLTGTCTLRISIIDVNDNQPVFPPHNVVSISEGAEVGTVITTITANDVDTNPALIYSFADGGNPNNLFSIDRFSGRITLAQPLDHEKR
;
A
#
# COMPACT_ATOMS: atom_id res chain seq x y z
N MET A 1 34.91 -20.88 39.64
CA MET A 1 36.34 -21.17 39.84
C MET A 1 36.62 -21.18 41.34
N LEU A 2 37.53 -22.05 41.84
CA LEU A 2 37.90 -22.10 43.25
C LEU A 2 39.34 -21.59 43.40
N VAL A 3 39.52 -20.54 44.20
CA VAL A 3 40.81 -19.93 44.51
C VAL A 3 41.25 -20.43 45.88
N VAL A 4 42.52 -20.82 46.00
CA VAL A 4 43.12 -21.26 47.26
C VAL A 4 44.27 -20.33 47.64
N ALA A 5 44.31 -19.90 48.90
CA ALA A 5 45.44 -19.21 49.50
C ALA A 5 46.09 -20.11 50.56
N HIS A 6 47.40 -20.04 50.73
CA HIS A 6 48.11 -20.79 51.76
C HIS A 6 49.19 -19.94 52.44
N SER A 7 49.48 -20.22 53.72
CA SER A 7 50.55 -19.56 54.48
C SER A 7 51.94 -20.15 54.15
N ASP A 8 53.02 -19.37 54.32
CA ASP A 8 54.40 -19.75 53.91
C ASP A 8 55.16 -20.65 54.91
N GLY A 9 54.47 -21.19 55.91
CA GLY A 9 55.08 -21.93 57.01
C GLY A 9 55.31 -23.42 56.74
N ARG A 10 56.07 -24.07 57.62
CA ARG A 10 56.40 -25.51 57.57
C ARG A 10 55.17 -26.45 57.62
N LEU A 11 54.03 -25.94 58.08
CA LEU A 11 52.70 -26.55 57.96
C LEU A 11 51.71 -25.49 57.43
N PRO A 12 51.47 -25.43 56.11
CA PRO A 12 50.61 -24.41 55.50
C PRO A 12 49.15 -24.58 55.92
N LEU A 13 48.50 -23.47 56.29
CA LEU A 13 47.04 -23.41 56.44
C LEU A 13 46.43 -22.94 55.12
N HIS A 14 45.29 -23.51 54.74
CA HIS A 14 44.63 -23.22 53.48
C HIS A 14 43.31 -22.48 53.68
N GLY A 15 43.07 -21.44 52.88
CA GLY A 15 41.78 -20.78 52.74
C GLY A 15 41.27 -20.97 51.32
N TYR A 16 39.96 -21.15 51.17
CA TYR A 16 39.31 -21.35 49.88
C TYR A 16 38.27 -20.25 49.63
N ALA A 17 38.20 -19.74 48.42
CA ALA A 17 37.20 -18.77 47.98
C ALA A 17 36.66 -19.17 46.60
N SER A 18 35.35 -19.06 46.39
CA SER A 18 34.74 -19.27 45.09
C SER A 18 34.70 -17.96 44.31
N LEU A 19 35.28 -17.96 43.11
CA LEU A 19 35.22 -16.86 42.15
C LEU A 19 34.27 -17.23 41.01
N THR A 20 33.30 -16.37 40.75
CA THR A 20 32.42 -16.44 39.58
C THR A 20 32.72 -15.26 38.68
N VAL A 21 33.14 -15.53 37.45
CA VAL A 21 33.27 -14.52 36.39
C VAL A 21 32.06 -14.66 35.48
N ARG A 22 31.34 -13.56 35.26
CA ARG A 22 30.24 -13.49 34.29
C ARG A 22 30.76 -12.74 33.07
N LEU A 23 30.59 -13.34 31.89
CA LEU A 23 30.72 -12.59 30.65
C LEU A 23 29.46 -11.75 30.47
N ILE A 24 29.64 -10.50 30.09
CA ILE A 24 28.57 -9.59 29.70
C ILE A 24 28.66 -9.39 28.20
N ASP A 25 27.49 -9.30 27.58
CA ASP A 25 27.35 -8.99 26.16
C ASP A 25 27.82 -7.55 25.86
N GLN A 26 28.28 -7.30 24.65
CA GLN A 26 28.56 -5.96 24.13
C GLN A 26 27.66 -5.72 22.94
N ASN A 27 27.13 -4.51 22.78
CA ASN A 27 26.29 -4.16 21.64
C ASN A 27 27.18 -3.91 20.40
N ASP A 28 27.63 -4.98 19.76
CA ASP A 28 28.56 -4.94 18.63
C ASP A 28 27.97 -5.47 17.32
N ASN A 29 26.74 -5.99 17.36
CA ASN A 29 25.96 -6.34 16.19
C ASN A 29 24.87 -5.29 15.97
N SER A 30 24.53 -5.05 14.71
CA SER A 30 23.51 -4.06 14.34
C SER A 30 22.29 -4.77 13.75
N PRO A 31 21.07 -4.22 13.93
CA PRO A 31 19.88 -4.82 13.35
C PRO A 31 20.00 -4.98 11.83
N SER A 32 19.75 -6.17 11.33
CA SER A 32 19.86 -6.52 9.91
C SER A 32 18.52 -6.99 9.36
N PHE A 33 17.99 -6.32 8.34
CA PHE A 33 16.75 -6.74 7.70
C PHE A 33 16.95 -8.02 6.88
N SER A 34 15.95 -8.90 6.87
CA SER A 34 15.96 -10.11 6.04
C SER A 34 15.94 -9.81 4.53
N GLN A 35 15.52 -8.59 4.15
CA GLN A 35 15.52 -8.08 2.79
C GLN A 35 15.86 -6.57 2.79
N GLU A 36 16.65 -6.11 1.82
CA GLU A 36 16.92 -4.67 1.63
C GLU A 36 15.71 -3.93 0.99
N HIS A 37 14.94 -4.66 0.16
CA HIS A 37 13.81 -4.16 -0.59
C HIS A 37 12.59 -5.06 -0.42
N TYR A 38 11.54 -4.50 0.17
CA TYR A 38 10.22 -5.12 0.29
C TYR A 38 9.25 -4.54 -0.73
N VAL A 39 8.34 -5.38 -1.21
CA VAL A 39 7.23 -4.97 -2.10
C VAL A 39 5.95 -5.56 -1.54
N SER A 40 4.90 -4.74 -1.45
CA SER A 40 3.56 -5.18 -1.08
C SER A 40 2.49 -4.43 -1.86
N SER A 41 1.26 -4.91 -1.75
CA SER A 41 0.07 -4.28 -2.32
C SER A 41 -1.07 -4.31 -1.32
N VAL A 42 -1.87 -3.25 -1.29
CA VAL A 42 -3.06 -3.15 -0.43
C VAL A 42 -4.21 -2.53 -1.21
N TRP A 43 -5.42 -3.04 -1.02
CA TRP A 43 -6.61 -2.46 -1.64
C TRP A 43 -6.98 -1.14 -0.97
N GLU A 44 -7.39 -0.16 -1.77
CA GLU A 44 -7.96 1.09 -1.28
C GLU A 44 -9.31 0.89 -0.59
N GLY A 45 -9.85 1.96 0.01
CA GLY A 45 -11.18 1.95 0.65
C GLY A 45 -11.27 1.12 1.94
N ASN A 46 -10.27 0.30 2.25
CA ASN A 46 -10.21 -0.47 3.49
C ASN A 46 -10.10 0.43 4.73
N ASN A 47 -10.69 -0.03 5.83
CA ASN A 47 -10.62 0.66 7.11
C ASN A 47 -9.17 0.88 7.58
N LYS A 48 -8.97 1.93 8.36
CA LYS A 48 -7.75 2.16 9.13
C LYS A 48 -7.39 0.91 9.95
N GLY A 49 -6.11 0.60 10.03
CA GLY A 49 -5.56 -0.52 10.80
C GLY A 49 -5.45 -1.81 9.98
N THR A 50 -5.72 -1.76 8.68
CA THR A 50 -5.60 -2.90 7.77
C THR A 50 -4.13 -3.32 7.65
N PHE A 51 -3.89 -4.62 7.76
CA PHE A 51 -2.56 -5.22 7.60
C PHE A 51 -2.06 -5.04 6.16
N VAL A 52 -0.82 -4.59 5.99
CA VAL A 52 -0.20 -4.40 4.66
C VAL A 52 0.92 -5.42 4.42
N THR A 53 1.87 -5.50 5.36
CA THR A 53 2.97 -6.45 5.32
C THR A 53 3.66 -6.50 6.68
N GLN A 54 4.62 -7.40 6.84
CA GLN A 54 5.52 -7.45 7.98
C GLN A 54 6.96 -7.41 7.49
N VAL A 55 7.72 -6.41 7.94
CA VAL A 55 9.17 -6.39 7.76
C VAL A 55 9.84 -7.10 8.92
N THR A 56 11.02 -7.66 8.70
CA THR A 56 11.76 -8.38 9.74
C THR A 56 13.23 -8.01 9.69
N ALA A 57 13.75 -7.65 10.86
CA ALA A 57 15.16 -7.48 11.14
C ALA A 57 15.55 -8.28 12.38
N SER A 58 16.79 -8.75 12.39
CA SER A 58 17.40 -9.50 13.49
C SER A 58 18.69 -8.85 13.93
N ASP A 59 18.91 -8.87 15.23
CA ASP A 59 20.17 -8.51 15.88
C ASP A 59 20.67 -9.75 16.65
N GLU A 60 21.97 -10.04 16.53
CA GLU A 60 22.58 -11.25 17.10
C GLU A 60 23.01 -11.06 18.56
N ASP A 61 22.89 -9.83 19.09
CA ASP A 61 23.21 -9.51 20.48
C ASP A 61 22.17 -10.04 21.49
N GLN A 62 22.56 -10.16 22.77
CA GLN A 62 21.72 -10.77 23.79
C GLN A 62 20.90 -9.76 24.60
N ASN A 63 19.70 -10.16 25.04
CA ASN A 63 18.80 -9.36 25.87
C ASN A 63 18.33 -8.08 25.16
N GLY A 64 18.38 -6.92 25.84
CA GLY A 64 17.93 -5.63 25.28
C GLY A 64 18.68 -5.23 24.01
N ASN A 65 19.96 -5.59 23.90
CA ASN A 65 20.78 -5.37 22.71
C ASN A 65 20.20 -6.11 21.48
N GLY A 66 19.47 -7.21 21.68
CA GLY A 66 18.79 -7.94 20.61
C GLY A 66 17.36 -7.46 20.30
N ILE A 67 16.81 -6.50 21.05
CA ILE A 67 15.43 -6.04 20.87
C ILE A 67 15.39 -5.01 19.76
N VAL A 68 14.72 -5.35 18.66
CA VAL A 68 14.58 -4.46 17.51
C VAL A 68 13.28 -3.65 17.56
N ILE A 69 13.42 -2.33 17.45
CA ILE A 69 12.34 -1.36 17.35
C ILE A 69 12.31 -0.80 15.93
N TYR A 70 11.15 -0.84 15.29
CA TYR A 70 10.94 -0.39 13.92
C TYR A 70 10.26 0.98 13.88
N GLN A 71 10.71 1.83 12.96
CA GLN A 71 10.09 3.12 12.69
C GLN A 71 10.13 3.46 11.19
N ILE A 72 9.06 4.09 10.70
CA ILE A 72 9.06 4.66 9.35
C ILE A 72 9.68 6.06 9.44
N ILE A 73 10.78 6.29 8.72
CA ILE A 73 11.54 7.55 8.80
C ILE A 73 11.35 8.45 7.59
N GLU A 74 11.00 7.89 6.42
CA GLU A 74 10.78 8.66 5.19
C GLU A 74 9.67 8.05 4.31
N GLY A 75 9.14 8.85 3.39
CA GLY A 75 8.18 8.43 2.37
C GLY A 75 6.74 8.22 2.84
N ASN A 76 6.48 8.36 4.15
CA ASN A 76 5.16 8.19 4.74
C ASN A 76 4.29 9.44 4.59
N HIS A 77 3.93 9.78 3.35
CA HIS A 77 3.03 10.89 3.07
C HIS A 77 1.71 10.73 3.83
N ASP A 78 1.18 11.85 4.33
CA ASP A 78 -0.11 11.91 5.04
C ASP A 78 -0.19 11.05 6.32
N ASN A 79 0.96 10.57 6.81
CA ASN A 79 1.07 9.54 7.84
C ASN A 79 0.19 8.32 7.51
N ALA A 80 0.17 7.90 6.24
CA ALA A 80 -0.73 6.88 5.73
C ALA A 80 -0.47 5.48 6.31
N PHE A 81 0.74 5.21 6.78
CA PHE A 81 1.13 3.93 7.37
C PHE A 81 1.70 4.08 8.77
N ILE A 82 1.61 3.01 9.56
CA ILE A 82 2.19 2.91 10.89
C ILE A 82 2.74 1.50 11.11
N ILE A 83 3.80 1.38 11.92
CA ILE A 83 4.27 0.10 12.44
C ILE A 83 3.77 -0.02 13.88
N ASP A 84 2.84 -0.94 14.11
CA ASP A 84 2.18 -1.08 15.42
C ASP A 84 1.82 -2.54 15.73
N PRO A 85 2.32 -3.11 16.84
CA PRO A 85 3.29 -2.53 17.78
C PRO A 85 4.68 -2.29 17.17
N PRO A 86 5.48 -1.35 17.70
CA PRO A 86 6.76 -0.95 17.11
C PRO A 86 7.83 -2.04 17.13
N PHE A 87 7.66 -3.12 17.91
CA PHE A 87 8.56 -4.29 17.93
C PHE A 87 8.11 -5.42 17.00
N SER A 88 6.95 -5.30 16.35
CA SER A 88 6.38 -6.39 15.55
C SER A 88 6.84 -6.40 14.10
N GLY A 89 7.32 -5.27 13.58
CA GLY A 89 7.56 -5.06 12.16
C GLY A 89 6.29 -5.05 11.30
N ILE A 90 5.09 -5.14 11.91
CA ILE A 90 3.82 -5.17 11.19
C ILE A 90 3.44 -3.77 10.74
N VAL A 91 3.45 -3.56 9.42
CA VAL A 91 3.02 -2.32 8.77
C VAL A 91 1.50 -2.39 8.55
N LYS A 92 0.79 -1.37 9.03
CA LYS A 92 -0.67 -1.22 8.88
C LYS A 92 -1.01 0.12 8.25
N THR A 93 -2.20 0.20 7.65
CA THR A 93 -2.79 1.49 7.25
C THR A 93 -3.14 2.31 8.49
N ASN A 94 -2.89 3.61 8.44
CA ASN A 94 -3.23 4.56 9.49
C ASN A 94 -4.33 5.55 9.08
N ILE A 95 -4.72 5.50 7.80
CA ILE A 95 -5.86 6.18 7.19
C ILE A 95 -6.61 5.20 6.27
N VAL A 96 -7.76 5.61 5.75
CA VAL A 96 -8.37 4.95 4.59
C VAL A 96 -7.62 5.44 3.35
N LEU A 97 -7.09 4.51 2.56
CA LEU A 97 -6.31 4.82 1.36
C LEU A 97 -7.26 5.05 0.19
N ASP A 98 -6.83 5.93 -0.73
CA ASP A 98 -7.52 6.34 -1.94
C ASP A 98 -6.46 6.38 -3.05
N ARG A 99 -6.64 5.55 -4.07
CA ARG A 99 -5.70 5.33 -5.16
C ARG A 99 -5.73 6.50 -6.14
N GLU A 100 -6.88 7.13 -6.35
CA GLU A 100 -7.04 8.34 -7.17
C GLU A 100 -6.23 9.52 -6.58
N ILE A 101 -6.03 9.55 -5.27
CA ILE A 101 -5.11 10.50 -4.61
C ILE A 101 -3.66 10.07 -4.75
N ARG A 102 -3.32 8.81 -4.42
CA ARG A 102 -1.96 8.29 -4.52
C ARG A 102 -1.94 6.77 -4.71
N ASP A 103 -1.36 6.33 -5.83
CA ASP A 103 -1.29 4.92 -6.21
C ASP A 103 -0.10 4.14 -5.60
N THR A 104 0.92 4.83 -5.08
CA THR A 104 2.18 4.20 -4.65
C THR A 104 2.85 4.94 -3.51
N TYR A 105 3.42 4.20 -2.56
CA TYR A 105 4.28 4.70 -1.50
C TYR A 105 5.65 4.01 -1.53
N HIS A 106 6.71 4.76 -1.26
CA HIS A 106 8.08 4.26 -1.11
C HIS A 106 8.59 4.65 0.27
N LEU A 107 8.47 3.74 1.23
CA LEU A 107 8.82 3.98 2.62
C LEU A 107 10.26 3.58 2.90
N THR A 108 10.95 4.36 3.73
CA THR A 108 12.22 3.95 4.35
C THR A 108 11.93 3.58 5.81
N ILE A 109 12.26 2.35 6.19
CA ILE A 109 12.06 1.83 7.54
C ILE A 109 13.42 1.63 8.20
N ILE A 110 13.57 2.17 9.42
CA ILE A 110 14.72 1.94 10.28
C ILE A 110 14.37 0.88 11.33
N ALA A 111 15.34 0.02 11.62
CA ALA A 111 15.36 -0.88 12.75
C ALA A 111 16.47 -0.41 13.70
N THR A 112 16.15 -0.24 14.97
CA THR A 112 17.08 0.25 16.01
C THR A 112 17.08 -0.75 17.16
N ASP A 113 18.27 -1.10 17.66
CA ASP A 113 18.40 -1.91 18.88
C ASP A 113 18.10 -1.08 20.15
N ASP A 114 18.00 -1.74 21.31
CA ASP A 114 17.92 -1.05 22.62
C ASP A 114 19.29 -1.01 23.34
N GLY A 115 20.38 -1.09 22.56
CA GLY A 115 21.75 -1.12 23.04
C GLY A 115 22.32 0.27 23.40
N THR A 116 23.56 0.30 23.88
CA THR A 116 24.29 1.56 24.15
C THR A 116 25.75 1.45 23.70
N PRO A 117 26.18 2.18 22.65
CA PRO A 117 25.37 3.05 21.79
C PRO A 117 24.35 2.25 20.98
N GLN A 118 23.24 2.90 20.59
CA GLN A 118 22.25 2.27 19.72
C GLN A 118 22.81 2.08 18.31
N LEU A 119 22.61 0.90 17.73
CA LEU A 119 22.93 0.60 16.34
C LEU A 119 21.65 0.46 15.53
N THR A 120 21.78 0.67 14.22
CA THR A 120 20.62 0.75 13.32
C THR A 120 20.86 0.04 12.00
N GLY A 121 19.80 -0.49 11.42
CA GLY A 121 19.72 -0.95 10.04
C GLY A 121 18.56 -0.27 9.32
N THR A 122 18.58 -0.25 7.99
CA THR A 122 17.50 0.33 7.17
C THR A 122 17.08 -0.61 6.04
N CYS A 123 15.81 -0.52 5.65
CA CYS A 123 15.30 -1.14 4.43
C CYS A 123 14.30 -0.20 3.73
N THR A 124 13.94 -0.55 2.50
CA THR A 124 12.91 0.16 1.73
C THR A 124 11.70 -0.74 1.51
N LEU A 125 10.50 -0.14 1.51
CA LEU A 125 9.24 -0.83 1.27
C LEU A 125 8.43 -0.05 0.23
N ARG A 126 8.20 -0.69 -0.92
CA ARG A 126 7.29 -0.19 -1.96
C ARG A 126 5.90 -0.77 -1.76
N ILE A 127 4.89 0.08 -1.63
CA ILE A 127 3.48 -0.32 -1.47
C ILE A 127 2.70 0.21 -2.66
N SER A 128 2.06 -0.68 -3.41
CA SER A 128 1.12 -0.32 -4.48
C SER A 128 -0.32 -0.38 -3.98
N ILE A 129 -1.10 0.66 -4.25
CA ILE A 129 -2.52 0.71 -3.92
C ILE A 129 -3.30 0.06 -5.07
N ILE A 130 -4.09 -0.95 -4.74
CA ILE A 130 -4.91 -1.67 -5.73
C ILE A 130 -6.26 -0.99 -5.83
N ASP A 131 -6.58 -0.64 -7.07
CA ASP A 131 -7.81 0.00 -7.51
C ASP A 131 -9.06 -0.81 -7.13
N VAL A 132 -10.07 -0.11 -6.63
CA VAL A 132 -11.44 -0.62 -6.43
C VAL A 132 -12.38 0.24 -7.25
N ASN A 133 -13.39 -0.37 -7.88
CA ASN A 133 -14.41 0.40 -8.59
C ASN A 133 -15.33 1.12 -7.59
N ASP A 134 -14.94 2.31 -7.17
CA ASP A 134 -15.69 3.17 -6.26
C ASP A 134 -16.02 4.54 -6.86
N ASN A 135 -15.52 4.83 -8.06
CA ASN A 135 -15.92 5.99 -8.83
C ASN A 135 -17.02 5.64 -9.84
N GLN A 136 -17.90 6.61 -10.09
CA GLN A 136 -18.95 6.46 -11.08
C GLN A 136 -18.54 7.12 -12.40
N PRO A 137 -18.95 6.56 -13.56
CA PRO A 137 -18.73 7.20 -14.85
C PRO A 137 -19.44 8.56 -14.93
N VAL A 138 -18.74 9.57 -15.46
CA VAL A 138 -19.24 10.94 -15.66
C VAL A 138 -19.20 11.30 -17.14
N PHE A 139 -20.32 11.78 -17.68
CA PHE A 139 -20.35 12.34 -19.02
C PHE A 139 -19.85 13.79 -19.00
N PRO A 140 -18.87 14.17 -19.84
CA PRO A 140 -18.50 15.56 -20.02
C PRO A 140 -19.65 16.35 -20.67
N PRO A 141 -19.64 17.69 -20.57
CA PRO A 141 -20.61 18.53 -21.27
C PRO A 141 -20.62 18.20 -22.78
N HIS A 142 -21.79 17.91 -23.32
CA HIS A 142 -21.98 17.63 -24.73
C HIS A 142 -22.80 18.73 -25.39
N ASN A 143 -22.43 19.08 -26.62
CA ASN A 143 -23.18 20.04 -27.42
C ASN A 143 -24.46 19.43 -27.98
N VAL A 144 -25.44 20.27 -28.26
CA VAL A 144 -26.63 19.87 -29.03
C VAL A 144 -26.19 19.44 -30.43
N VAL A 145 -26.56 18.22 -30.82
CA VAL A 145 -26.29 17.69 -32.16
C VAL A 145 -27.57 17.76 -32.97
N SER A 146 -27.48 18.28 -34.20
CA SER A 146 -28.59 18.35 -35.15
C SER A 146 -28.36 17.38 -36.29
N ILE A 147 -29.41 16.69 -36.74
CA ILE A 147 -29.41 15.80 -37.90
C ILE A 147 -30.54 16.20 -38.84
N SER A 148 -30.31 16.08 -40.16
CA SER A 148 -31.35 16.31 -41.17
C SER A 148 -32.31 15.13 -41.22
N GLU A 149 -33.60 15.39 -41.41
CA GLU A 149 -34.60 14.32 -41.60
C GLU A 149 -34.33 13.47 -42.85
N GLY A 150 -33.67 14.05 -43.86
CA GLY A 150 -33.26 13.34 -45.08
C GLY A 150 -32.00 12.48 -44.91
N ALA A 151 -31.48 12.35 -43.69
CA ALA A 151 -30.30 11.53 -43.42
C ALA A 151 -30.61 10.04 -43.64
N GLU A 152 -29.66 9.33 -44.26
CA GLU A 152 -29.80 7.90 -44.52
C GLU A 152 -29.65 7.09 -43.22
N VAL A 153 -30.37 5.97 -43.14
CA VAL A 153 -30.18 5.00 -42.05
C VAL A 153 -28.73 4.53 -42.02
N GLY A 154 -28.14 4.51 -40.83
CA GLY A 154 -26.72 4.24 -40.60
C GLY A 154 -25.85 5.49 -40.51
N THR A 155 -26.39 6.69 -40.79
CA THR A 155 -25.68 7.96 -40.59
C THR A 155 -25.20 8.07 -39.14
N VAL A 156 -23.92 8.36 -38.94
CA VAL A 156 -23.34 8.63 -37.61
C VAL A 156 -23.77 10.02 -37.17
N ILE A 157 -24.49 10.08 -36.05
CA ILE A 157 -24.97 11.34 -35.47
C ILE A 157 -23.87 11.96 -34.61
N THR A 158 -23.36 11.19 -33.67
CA THR A 158 -22.32 11.61 -32.74
C THR A 158 -21.72 10.41 -32.03
N THR A 159 -20.71 10.66 -31.21
CA THR A 159 -20.15 9.69 -30.26
C THR A 159 -20.24 10.30 -28.88
N ILE A 160 -20.86 9.58 -27.94
CA ILE A 160 -20.91 9.99 -26.54
C ILE A 160 -20.03 9.07 -25.70
N THR A 161 -19.15 9.64 -24.89
CA THR A 161 -18.23 8.88 -24.03
C THR A 161 -18.30 9.39 -22.61
N ALA A 162 -18.37 8.50 -21.63
CA ALA A 162 -18.17 8.83 -20.23
C ALA A 162 -16.69 8.67 -19.86
N ASN A 163 -16.27 9.35 -18.81
CA ASN A 163 -14.98 9.18 -18.17
C ASN A 163 -15.18 8.63 -16.77
N ASP A 164 -14.36 7.67 -16.39
CA ASP A 164 -14.31 7.09 -15.05
C ASP A 164 -12.83 7.06 -14.64
N VAL A 165 -12.55 7.46 -13.40
CA VAL A 165 -11.18 7.71 -12.92
C VAL A 165 -10.51 6.44 -12.38
N ASP A 166 -11.29 5.37 -12.19
CA ASP A 166 -10.80 4.05 -11.84
C ASP A 166 -9.84 3.50 -12.91
N THR A 167 -9.12 2.44 -12.56
CA THR A 167 -8.18 1.77 -13.47
C THR A 167 -8.90 0.82 -14.43
N ASN A 168 -8.78 1.08 -15.74
CA ASN A 168 -9.42 0.29 -16.81
C ASN A 168 -10.96 0.17 -16.66
N PRO A 169 -11.70 1.29 -16.63
CA PRO A 169 -13.13 1.25 -16.43
C PRO A 169 -13.83 0.59 -17.63
N ALA A 170 -14.57 -0.49 -17.36
CA ALA A 170 -15.30 -1.24 -18.37
C ALA A 170 -16.65 -0.57 -18.70
N LEU A 171 -16.61 0.52 -19.46
CA LEU A 171 -17.80 1.29 -19.81
C LEU A 171 -18.66 0.59 -20.87
N ILE A 172 -19.96 0.50 -20.62
CA ILE A 172 -20.95 -0.06 -21.54
C ILE A 172 -22.07 0.96 -21.75
N TYR A 173 -22.34 1.28 -23.01
CA TYR A 173 -23.33 2.28 -23.38
C TYR A 173 -24.65 1.65 -23.81
N SER A 174 -25.77 2.24 -23.37
CA SER A 174 -27.12 1.87 -23.78
C SER A 174 -28.07 3.06 -23.58
N PHE A 175 -29.22 3.02 -24.24
CA PHE A 175 -30.30 3.98 -23.97
C PHE A 175 -31.04 3.56 -22.70
N ALA A 176 -31.36 4.54 -21.84
CA ALA A 176 -32.24 4.33 -20.69
C ALA A 176 -33.66 3.97 -21.15
N ASP A 177 -34.48 3.44 -20.24
CA ASP A 177 -35.87 3.12 -20.52
C ASP A 177 -36.64 4.38 -20.97
N GLY A 178 -37.37 4.27 -22.08
CA GLY A 178 -38.02 5.41 -22.77
C GLY A 178 -37.07 6.43 -23.41
N GLY A 179 -35.74 6.27 -23.30
CA GLY A 179 -34.73 7.22 -23.82
C GLY A 179 -34.49 7.16 -25.33
N ASN A 180 -35.06 6.17 -26.02
CA ASN A 180 -34.99 6.01 -27.47
C ASN A 180 -36.36 5.55 -28.00
N PRO A 181 -37.37 6.44 -28.01
CA PRO A 181 -38.71 6.09 -28.44
C PRO A 181 -38.68 5.54 -29.87
N ASN A 182 -39.48 4.52 -30.13
CA ASN A 182 -39.58 3.83 -31.43
C ASN A 182 -38.27 3.21 -31.96
N ASN A 183 -37.20 3.14 -31.14
CA ASN A 183 -35.88 2.66 -31.56
C ASN A 183 -35.35 3.40 -32.81
N LEU A 184 -35.51 4.72 -32.84
CA LEU A 184 -35.06 5.58 -33.96
C LEU A 184 -33.53 5.64 -34.08
N PHE A 185 -32.83 5.46 -32.96
CA PHE A 185 -31.37 5.51 -32.91
C PHE A 185 -30.77 4.17 -32.46
N SER A 186 -29.51 3.93 -32.81
CA SER A 186 -28.72 2.80 -32.33
C SER A 186 -27.45 3.33 -31.69
N ILE A 187 -27.02 2.71 -30.60
CA ILE A 187 -25.75 3.04 -29.91
C ILE A 187 -24.85 1.82 -29.90
N ASP A 188 -23.61 2.01 -30.34
CA ASP A 188 -22.58 1.00 -30.19
C ASP A 188 -22.15 0.91 -28.72
N ARG A 189 -22.30 -0.27 -28.13
CA ARG A 189 -22.16 -0.48 -26.69
C ARG A 189 -20.75 -0.26 -26.13
N PHE A 190 -19.71 -0.25 -26.97
CA PHE A 190 -18.32 -0.13 -26.54
C PHE A 190 -17.71 1.23 -26.88
N SER A 191 -18.08 1.80 -28.04
CA SER A 191 -17.57 3.10 -28.49
C SER A 191 -18.49 4.27 -28.13
N GLY A 192 -19.75 4.01 -27.76
CA GLY A 192 -20.74 5.06 -27.53
C GLY A 192 -21.16 5.80 -28.81
N ARG A 193 -20.86 5.25 -29.99
CA ARG A 193 -21.23 5.83 -31.29
C ARG A 193 -22.73 5.69 -31.52
N ILE A 194 -23.41 6.81 -31.70
CA ILE A 194 -24.84 6.89 -31.98
C ILE A 194 -25.06 7.04 -33.49
N THR A 195 -25.93 6.19 -34.03
CA THR A 195 -26.28 6.13 -35.46
C THR A 195 -27.79 6.18 -35.63
N LEU A 196 -28.23 6.65 -36.79
CA LEU A 196 -29.63 6.61 -37.17
C LEU A 196 -30.05 5.17 -37.50
N ALA A 197 -31.04 4.62 -36.81
CA ALA A 197 -31.51 3.25 -37.01
C ALA A 197 -32.76 3.17 -37.90
N GLN A 198 -33.54 4.24 -37.98
CA GLN A 198 -34.74 4.33 -38.81
C GLN A 198 -34.84 5.70 -39.50
N PRO A 199 -35.55 5.82 -40.63
CA PRO A 199 -35.76 7.11 -41.28
C PRO A 199 -36.44 8.10 -40.33
N LEU A 200 -36.01 9.36 -40.37
CA LEU A 200 -36.63 10.45 -39.64
C LEU A 200 -37.77 11.04 -40.47
N ASP A 201 -38.79 11.55 -39.78
CA ASP A 201 -39.94 12.22 -40.39
C ASP A 201 -40.36 13.32 -39.41
N HIS A 202 -40.03 14.57 -39.72
CA HIS A 202 -40.26 15.69 -38.81
C HIS A 202 -41.75 16.04 -38.67
N GLU A 203 -42.58 15.66 -39.65
CA GLU A 203 -44.01 15.95 -39.68
C GLU A 203 -44.87 14.96 -38.87
N LYS A 204 -44.34 13.78 -38.52
CA LYS A 204 -45.07 12.79 -37.70
C LYS A 204 -45.11 13.21 -36.23
N ARG A 205 -46.31 13.54 -35.75
CA ARG A 205 -46.66 13.71 -34.33
C ARG A 205 -46.81 12.39 -33.60
#